data_AF-A0A5R8MQP5-F1
#
_entry.id   AF-A0A5R8MQP5-F1
#
_cell.length_a   1.000
_cell.length_b   1.000
_cell.length_c   1.000
_cell.angle_alpha   90.00
_cell.angle_beta   90.00
_cell.angle_gamma   90.00
#
_symmetry.space_group_name_H-M   'P 1'
#
loop_
_entity.id
_entity.type
_entity.pdbx_description
1 polymer ?
#
loop_
_entity_poly.entity_id
_entity_poly.type
_entity_poly.pdbx_seq_one_letter_code
_entity_poly.pdbx_strand_id
1 'polypeptide(L)'
;PTLYAEVARLAALAPAHPEQVTVVAHGVACWHAEAFARLHPLRVAGLVLVAPACARDRRPLGPARSAGRWLPALGGTWGAATLARLVGPPAHRLFAGCPDPAGVYSMGKVPAAVAGEWLARRDMAADLHRLRTEKPVPGVAVTVISTGERDACQERLARDLAAELVRLPAVGRQVPLEAPEAIVDAVSAVR
;
A
#
# COMPACT_ATOMS: atom_id res chain seq x y z
N PRO A 1 -6.23 -4.09 -9.80
CA PRO A 1 -6.00 -2.69 -9.37
C PRO A 1 -4.89 -2.07 -10.24
N THR A 2 -4.81 -0.74 -10.37
CA THR A 2 -3.70 -0.05 -11.04
C THR A 2 -3.31 1.18 -10.22
N LEU A 3 -2.05 1.63 -10.33
CA LEU A 3 -1.54 2.76 -9.56
C LEU A 3 -2.44 4.00 -9.73
N TYR A 4 -2.72 4.37 -10.97
CA TYR A 4 -3.54 5.54 -11.29
C TYR A 4 -5.02 5.38 -10.87
N ALA A 5 -5.58 4.17 -10.88
CA ALA A 5 -6.94 3.95 -10.41
C ALA A 5 -7.05 4.11 -8.88
N GLU A 6 -6.01 3.70 -8.13
CA GLU A 6 -5.95 3.94 -6.69
C GLU A 6 -5.73 5.43 -6.38
N VAL A 7 -4.87 6.12 -7.15
CA VAL A 7 -4.72 7.57 -7.03
C VAL A 7 -6.04 8.30 -7.30
N ALA A 8 -6.78 7.90 -8.33
CA ALA A 8 -8.08 8.47 -8.64
C ALA A 8 -9.10 8.25 -7.51
N ARG A 9 -9.07 7.08 -6.85
CA ARG A 9 -9.87 6.81 -5.64
C ARG A 9 -9.48 7.73 -4.50
N LEU A 10 -8.19 7.89 -4.21
CA LEU A 10 -7.70 8.81 -3.18
C LEU A 10 -8.12 10.26 -3.49
N ALA A 11 -8.01 10.69 -4.75
CA ALA A 11 -8.41 12.02 -5.18
C ALA A 11 -9.93 12.28 -5.09
N ALA A 12 -10.75 11.23 -5.21
CA ALA A 12 -12.20 11.31 -5.05
C ALA A 12 -12.63 11.35 -3.57
N LEU A 13 -11.82 10.78 -2.67
CA LEU A 13 -12.06 10.81 -1.22
C LEU A 13 -11.48 12.06 -0.55
N ALA A 14 -10.40 12.61 -1.10
CA ALA A 14 -9.80 13.84 -0.60
C ALA A 14 -10.71 15.05 -0.90
N PRO A 15 -10.84 15.99 0.05
CA PRO A 15 -11.61 17.20 -0.17
C PRO A 15 -11.03 18.04 -1.32
N ALA A 16 -11.84 18.95 -1.83
CA ALA A 16 -11.39 19.90 -2.83
C ALA A 16 -10.45 20.92 -2.18
N HIS A 17 -9.44 21.36 -2.94
CA HIS A 17 -8.59 22.49 -2.55
C HIS A 17 -9.49 23.70 -2.16
N PRO A 18 -9.17 24.45 -1.08
CA PRO A 18 -7.87 24.53 -0.38
C PRO A 18 -7.65 23.52 0.74
N GLU A 19 -8.61 22.65 1.05
CA GLU A 19 -8.43 21.66 2.10
C GLU A 19 -7.40 20.60 1.68
N GLN A 20 -6.60 20.18 2.66
CA GLN A 20 -5.52 19.20 2.47
C GLN A 20 -5.68 18.04 3.46
N VAL A 21 -5.17 16.88 3.07
CA VAL A 21 -5.21 15.68 3.91
C VAL A 21 -3.81 15.16 4.23
N THR A 22 -3.65 14.63 5.44
CA THR A 22 -2.51 13.78 5.78
C THR A 22 -2.83 12.35 5.37
N VAL A 23 -2.00 11.77 4.51
CA VAL A 23 -2.22 10.41 4.00
C VAL A 23 -1.32 9.44 4.75
N VAL A 24 -1.94 8.51 5.47
CA VAL A 24 -1.27 7.40 6.13
C VAL A 24 -1.46 6.15 5.29
N ALA A 25 -0.38 5.48 4.93
CA ALA A 25 -0.42 4.28 4.11
C ALA A 25 0.53 3.21 4.64
N HIS A 26 0.16 1.94 4.45
CA HIS A 26 0.92 0.79 4.91
C HIS A 26 1.31 -0.15 3.77
N GLY A 27 2.55 -0.65 3.78
CA GLY A 27 3.01 -1.65 2.84
C GLY A 27 2.96 -1.19 1.38
N VAL A 28 2.18 -1.88 0.54
CA VAL A 28 2.03 -1.55 -0.90
C VAL A 28 1.24 -0.27 -1.11
N ALA A 29 0.31 0.07 -0.20
CA ALA A 29 -0.47 1.29 -0.31
C ALA A 29 0.40 2.55 -0.26
N CYS A 30 1.61 2.47 0.30
CA CYS A 30 2.59 3.56 0.28
C CYS A 30 2.92 4.01 -1.16
N TRP A 31 2.87 3.11 -2.14
CA TRP A 31 3.06 3.47 -3.56
C TRP A 31 1.93 4.36 -4.07
N HIS A 32 0.70 4.06 -3.66
CA HIS A 32 -0.48 4.83 -4.04
C HIS A 32 -0.46 6.21 -3.38
N ALA A 33 -0.09 6.28 -2.11
CA ALA A 33 0.04 7.54 -1.37
C ALA A 33 1.11 8.45 -1.95
N GLU A 34 2.30 7.90 -2.26
CA GLU A 34 3.36 8.68 -2.92
C GLU A 34 2.91 9.16 -4.31
N ALA A 35 2.29 8.29 -5.10
CA ALA A 35 1.80 8.68 -6.42
C ALA A 35 0.70 9.76 -6.33
N PHE A 36 -0.17 9.68 -5.32
CA PHE A 36 -1.19 10.68 -5.06
C PHE A 36 -0.55 12.03 -4.72
N ALA A 37 0.46 12.08 -3.85
CA ALA A 37 1.14 13.33 -3.52
C ALA A 37 1.93 13.93 -4.70
N ARG A 38 2.52 13.10 -5.57
CA ARG A 38 3.19 13.58 -6.79
C ARG A 38 2.21 14.14 -7.83
N LEU A 39 1.00 13.57 -7.92
CA LEU A 39 -0.01 13.96 -8.92
C LEU A 39 -0.97 15.06 -8.43
N HIS A 40 -1.22 15.12 -7.12
CA HIS A 40 -2.12 16.07 -6.48
C HIS A 40 -1.44 16.79 -5.29
N PRO A 41 -0.28 17.46 -5.50
CA PRO A 41 0.51 18.03 -4.41
C PRO A 41 -0.25 19.06 -3.57
N LEU A 42 -1.16 19.81 -4.19
CA LEU A 42 -1.96 20.84 -3.51
C LEU A 42 -3.06 20.28 -2.59
N ARG A 43 -3.29 18.96 -2.59
CA ARG A 43 -4.32 18.29 -1.77
C ARG A 43 -3.72 17.51 -0.59
N VAL A 44 -2.39 17.51 -0.45
CA VAL A 44 -1.69 16.71 0.56
C VAL A 44 -0.97 17.65 1.52
N ALA A 45 -1.26 17.52 2.82
CA ALA A 45 -0.56 18.25 3.88
C ALA A 45 0.71 17.51 4.29
N GLY A 46 0.66 16.18 4.33
CA GLY A 46 1.82 15.32 4.57
C GLY A 46 1.55 13.84 4.31
N LEU A 47 2.61 13.06 4.37
CA LEU A 47 2.61 11.62 4.12
C LEU A 47 3.24 10.85 5.29
N VAL A 48 2.56 9.81 5.76
CA VAL A 48 3.12 8.84 6.70
C VAL A 48 3.13 7.47 6.03
N LEU A 49 4.32 6.98 5.69
CA LEU A 49 4.54 5.71 5.00
C LEU A 49 5.01 4.65 5.99
N VAL A 50 4.13 3.70 6.31
CA VAL A 50 4.35 2.69 7.34
C VAL A 50 4.80 1.37 6.72
N ALA A 51 5.96 0.86 7.13
CA ALA A 51 6.57 -0.37 6.63
C ALA A 51 6.50 -0.50 5.09
N PRO A 52 6.92 0.52 4.32
CA PRO A 52 6.66 0.59 2.89
C PRO A 52 7.20 -0.65 2.16
N ALA A 53 6.41 -1.14 1.20
CA ALA A 53 6.86 -2.22 0.33
C ALA A 53 7.94 -1.71 -0.61
N CYS A 54 9.00 -2.50 -0.76
CA CYS A 54 10.04 -2.19 -1.73
C CYS A 54 9.53 -2.40 -3.15
N ALA A 55 9.40 -1.30 -3.89
CA ALA A 55 9.26 -1.34 -5.34
C ALA A 55 10.59 -1.82 -5.92
N ARG A 56 10.78 -3.14 -6.00
CA ARG A 56 11.91 -3.72 -6.72
C ARG A 56 11.65 -3.54 -8.21
N ASP A 57 12.62 -2.98 -8.93
CA ASP A 57 12.59 -2.88 -10.39
C ASP A 57 12.44 -4.28 -10.99
N ARG A 58 11.21 -4.61 -11.35
CA ARG A 58 10.87 -5.82 -12.07
C ARG A 58 10.04 -5.38 -13.25
N ARG A 59 10.50 -5.72 -14.46
CA ARG A 59 9.81 -5.36 -15.70
C ARG A 59 8.34 -5.79 -15.63
N PRO A 60 7.40 -4.96 -16.15
CA PRO A 60 5.98 -5.26 -16.16
C PRO A 60 5.75 -6.60 -16.88
N LEU A 61 4.80 -7.40 -16.37
CA LEU A 61 4.43 -8.66 -17.00
C LEU A 61 3.28 -8.38 -17.99
N GLY A 62 3.63 -8.05 -19.24
CA GLY A 62 2.67 -7.74 -20.31
C GLY A 62 1.40 -8.62 -20.35
N PRO A 63 1.50 -9.97 -20.31
CA PRO A 63 0.32 -10.85 -20.35
C PRO A 63 -0.42 -10.99 -19.00
N ALA A 64 0.18 -10.62 -17.86
CA ALA A 64 -0.50 -10.68 -16.56
C ALA A 64 -1.52 -9.54 -16.36
N ARG A 65 -1.33 -8.42 -17.09
CA ARG A 65 -2.18 -7.23 -17.05
C ARG A 65 -3.62 -7.51 -17.52
N SER A 66 -3.79 -8.36 -18.53
CA SER A 66 -5.10 -8.77 -19.03
C SER A 66 -5.76 -9.75 -18.06
N ALA A 67 -5.04 -10.77 -17.59
CA ALA A 67 -5.57 -11.76 -16.65
C ALA A 67 -6.04 -11.13 -15.32
N GLY A 68 -5.29 -10.14 -14.80
CA GLY A 68 -5.64 -9.37 -13.60
C GLY A 68 -7.00 -8.66 -13.65
N ARG A 69 -7.44 -8.24 -14.84
CA ARG A 69 -8.72 -7.54 -15.04
C ARG A 69 -9.93 -8.46 -14.93
N TRP A 70 -9.79 -9.74 -15.26
CA TRP A 70 -10.89 -10.72 -15.24
C TRP A 70 -11.05 -11.41 -13.89
N LEU A 71 -10.01 -11.40 -13.04
CA LEU A 71 -10.02 -12.04 -11.74
C LEU A 71 -11.18 -11.64 -10.81
N PRO A 72 -11.56 -10.34 -10.70
CA PRO A 72 -12.73 -9.96 -9.90
C PRO A 72 -14.03 -10.62 -10.39
N ALA A 73 -14.18 -10.83 -11.70
CA ALA A 73 -15.34 -11.51 -12.28
C ALA A 73 -15.34 -13.02 -11.96
N LEU A 74 -14.16 -13.63 -11.77
CA LEU A 74 -14.01 -15.02 -11.35
C LEU A 74 -14.27 -15.23 -9.84
N GLY A 75 -14.15 -14.17 -9.03
CA GLY A 75 -14.39 -14.20 -7.58
C GLY A 75 -15.85 -14.50 -7.18
N GLY A 76 -16.80 -14.42 -8.12
CA GLY A 76 -18.20 -14.81 -7.94
C GLY A 76 -18.50 -16.27 -8.28
N THR A 77 -17.52 -17.06 -8.72
CA THR A 77 -17.74 -18.47 -9.04
C THR A 77 -17.81 -19.33 -7.78
N TRP A 78 -18.63 -20.37 -7.82
CA TRP A 78 -18.75 -21.34 -6.71
C TRP A 78 -17.39 -21.93 -6.30
N GLY A 79 -16.51 -22.23 -7.27
CA GLY A 79 -15.17 -22.75 -7.00
C GLY A 79 -14.29 -21.77 -6.22
N ALA A 80 -14.33 -20.48 -6.54
CA ALA A 80 -13.60 -19.45 -5.81
C ALA A 80 -14.14 -19.26 -4.38
N ALA A 81 -15.46 -19.36 -4.20
CA ALA A 81 -16.08 -19.28 -2.87
C ALA A 81 -15.72 -20.49 -1.99
N THR A 82 -15.71 -21.70 -2.54
CA THR A 82 -15.31 -22.92 -1.80
C THR A 82 -13.82 -22.88 -1.43
N LEU A 83 -12.94 -22.49 -2.36
CA LEU A 83 -11.51 -22.32 -2.08
C LEU A 83 -11.26 -21.24 -1.02
N ALA A 84 -11.97 -20.10 -1.06
CA ALA A 84 -11.85 -19.05 -0.06
C ALA A 84 -12.26 -19.54 1.34
N ARG A 85 -13.35 -20.30 1.45
CA ARG A 85 -13.82 -20.86 2.73
C ARG A 85 -12.83 -21.87 3.31
N LEU A 86 -12.18 -22.67 2.48
CA LEU A 86 -11.24 -23.70 2.92
C LEU A 86 -9.85 -23.14 3.29
N VAL A 87 -9.35 -22.18 2.50
CA VAL A 87 -7.96 -21.71 2.61
C VAL A 87 -7.85 -20.35 3.31
N GLY A 88 -8.89 -19.50 3.22
CA GLY A 88 -8.86 -18.13 3.70
C GLY A 88 -8.68 -18.00 5.21
N PRO A 89 -9.57 -18.57 6.05
CA PRO A 89 -9.44 -18.50 7.51
C PRO A 89 -8.13 -19.09 8.07
N PRO A 90 -7.67 -20.29 7.66
CA PRO A 90 -6.39 -20.80 8.18
C PRO A 90 -5.19 -19.98 7.71
N ALA A 91 -5.20 -19.46 6.47
CA ALA A 91 -4.15 -18.57 5.99
C ALA A 91 -4.15 -17.24 6.77
N HIS A 92 -5.32 -16.64 7.01
CA HIS A 92 -5.42 -15.43 7.81
C HIS A 92 -4.85 -15.65 9.22
N ARG A 93 -5.25 -16.73 9.90
CA ARG A 93 -4.74 -17.04 11.24
C ARG A 93 -3.24 -17.25 11.26
N LEU A 94 -2.68 -17.88 10.22
CA LEU A 94 -1.23 -18.08 10.10
C LEU A 94 -0.47 -16.76 9.93
N PHE A 95 -0.99 -15.82 9.13
CA PHE A 95 -0.29 -14.58 8.82
C PHE A 95 -0.57 -13.43 9.78
N ALA A 96 -1.78 -13.36 10.33
CA ALA A 96 -2.21 -12.30 11.23
C ALA A 96 -2.13 -12.68 12.71
N GLY A 97 -1.92 -13.96 13.03
CA GLY A 97 -1.87 -14.46 14.41
C GLY A 97 -3.21 -14.47 15.14
N CYS A 98 -4.29 -13.98 14.50
CA CYS A 98 -5.61 -13.87 15.10
C CYS A 98 -6.71 -14.48 14.20
N PRO A 99 -7.89 -14.83 14.77
CA PRO A 99 -9.05 -15.24 13.98
C PRO A 99 -9.57 -14.11 13.09
N ASP A 100 -10.33 -14.46 12.04
CA ASP A 100 -11.06 -13.51 11.19
C ASP A 100 -12.52 -13.38 11.69
N PRO A 101 -12.83 -12.45 12.61
CA PRO A 101 -14.15 -12.35 13.23
C PRO A 101 -15.25 -11.96 12.24
N ALA A 102 -14.89 -11.26 11.16
CA ALA A 102 -15.84 -10.79 10.15
C ALA A 102 -16.01 -11.78 8.98
N GLY A 103 -15.28 -12.90 8.99
CA GLY A 103 -15.31 -13.93 7.94
C GLY A 103 -14.94 -13.40 6.56
N VAL A 104 -14.22 -12.27 6.48
CA VAL A 104 -13.85 -11.60 5.23
C VAL A 104 -13.01 -12.53 4.35
N TYR A 105 -12.06 -13.24 4.92
CA TYR A 105 -11.16 -14.13 4.18
C TYR A 105 -11.84 -15.39 3.67
N SER A 106 -13.03 -15.72 4.18
CA SER A 106 -13.87 -16.80 3.64
C SER A 106 -14.65 -16.41 2.38
N MET A 107 -14.67 -15.13 2.01
CA MET A 107 -15.40 -14.65 0.83
C MET A 107 -14.62 -14.91 -0.46
N GLY A 108 -15.27 -15.54 -1.46
CA GLY A 108 -14.66 -15.87 -2.77
C GLY A 108 -13.99 -14.72 -3.51
N LYS A 109 -14.48 -13.49 -3.29
CA LYS A 109 -13.90 -12.26 -3.84
C LYS A 109 -12.52 -11.91 -3.25
N VAL A 110 -12.20 -12.34 -2.03
CA VAL A 110 -10.95 -11.99 -1.34
C VAL A 110 -9.74 -12.65 -1.97
N PRO A 111 -9.67 -13.98 -2.22
CA PRO A 111 -8.51 -14.56 -2.90
C PRO A 111 -8.35 -14.02 -4.32
N ALA A 112 -9.45 -13.75 -5.03
CA ALA A 112 -9.41 -13.11 -6.35
C ALA A 112 -8.83 -11.69 -6.28
N ALA A 113 -9.22 -10.90 -5.28
CA ALA A 113 -8.68 -9.56 -5.05
C ALA A 113 -7.19 -9.61 -4.66
N VAL A 114 -6.80 -10.51 -3.75
CA VAL A 114 -5.41 -10.71 -3.33
C VAL A 114 -4.53 -11.13 -4.51
N ALA A 115 -4.99 -12.07 -5.33
CA ALA A 115 -4.27 -12.51 -6.52
C ALA A 115 -4.17 -11.36 -7.56
N GLY A 116 -5.27 -10.64 -7.79
CA GLY A 116 -5.31 -9.48 -8.68
C GLY A 116 -4.36 -8.36 -8.24
N GLU A 117 -4.26 -8.10 -6.93
CA GLU A 117 -3.31 -7.15 -6.38
C GLU A 117 -1.86 -7.65 -6.51
N TRP A 118 -1.59 -8.92 -6.20
CA TRP A 118 -0.26 -9.51 -6.33
C TRP A 118 0.26 -9.44 -7.76
N LEU A 119 -0.58 -9.75 -8.76
CA LEU A 119 -0.23 -9.64 -10.17
C LEU A 119 -0.02 -8.18 -10.60
N ALA A 120 -0.83 -7.25 -10.09
CA ALA A 120 -0.73 -5.83 -10.42
C ALA A 120 0.52 -5.15 -9.84
N ARG A 121 1.12 -5.67 -8.76
CA ARG A 121 2.24 -5.03 -8.07
C ARG A 121 3.43 -4.72 -8.98
N ARG A 122 3.76 -5.59 -9.93
CA ARG A 122 4.88 -5.35 -10.86
C ARG A 122 4.61 -4.12 -11.74
N ASP A 123 3.42 -4.05 -12.30
CA ASP A 123 3.00 -2.93 -13.13
C ASP A 123 2.91 -1.64 -12.31
N MET A 124 2.36 -1.70 -11.09
CA MET A 124 2.28 -0.54 -10.18
C MET A 124 3.67 -0.05 -9.76
N ALA A 125 4.62 -0.96 -9.50
CA ALA A 125 6.00 -0.59 -9.21
C ALA A 125 6.68 0.07 -10.41
N ALA A 126 6.46 -0.44 -11.63
CA ALA A 126 6.99 0.16 -12.86
C ALA A 126 6.37 1.55 -13.13
N ASP A 127 5.05 1.69 -12.94
CA ASP A 127 4.35 2.97 -13.07
C ASP A 127 4.86 3.98 -12.03
N LEU A 128 5.11 3.55 -10.78
CA LEU A 128 5.68 4.41 -9.73
C LEU A 128 7.11 4.85 -10.08
N HIS A 129 7.94 3.93 -10.58
CA HIS A 129 9.30 4.27 -11.01
C HIS A 129 9.28 5.34 -12.12
N ARG A 130 8.44 5.16 -13.14
CA ARG A 130 8.24 6.17 -14.18
C ARG A 130 7.77 7.50 -13.59
N LEU A 131 6.79 7.46 -12.68
CA LEU A 131 6.28 8.67 -12.04
C LEU A 131 7.35 9.43 -11.25
N ARG A 132 8.26 8.73 -10.57
CA ARG A 132 9.40 9.34 -9.86
C ARG A 132 10.38 10.04 -10.79
N THR A 133 10.53 9.56 -12.02
CA THR A 133 11.37 10.21 -13.04
C THR A 133 10.70 11.44 -13.67
N GLU A 134 9.37 11.46 -13.77
CA GLU A 134 8.61 12.51 -14.45
C GLU A 134 8.14 13.63 -13.51
N LYS A 135 7.94 13.34 -12.23
CA LYS A 135 7.40 14.28 -11.24
C LYS A 135 8.37 14.43 -10.07
N PRO A 136 8.64 15.66 -9.61
CA PRO A 136 9.56 15.91 -8.51
C PRO A 136 9.08 15.24 -7.21
N VAL A 137 9.99 15.14 -6.25
CA VAL A 137 9.66 14.70 -4.88
C VAL A 137 8.54 15.59 -4.33
N PRO A 138 7.54 15.02 -3.62
CA PRO A 138 6.48 15.80 -3.01
C PRO A 138 7.07 16.88 -2.08
N GLY A 139 6.69 18.15 -2.28
CA GLY A 139 7.11 19.27 -1.41
C GLY A 139 6.38 19.32 -0.06
N VAL A 140 5.94 18.16 0.44
CA VAL A 140 5.16 18.00 1.67
C VAL A 140 5.99 17.26 2.71
N ALA A 141 5.63 17.38 3.99
CA ALA A 141 6.30 16.59 5.04
C ALA A 141 6.08 15.09 4.78
N VAL A 142 7.16 14.30 4.79
CA VAL A 142 7.10 12.85 4.63
C VAL A 142 7.79 12.19 5.81
N THR A 143 7.11 11.24 6.45
CA THR A 143 7.66 10.36 7.48
C THR A 143 7.60 8.92 7.00
N VAL A 144 8.72 8.21 7.08
CA VAL A 144 8.83 6.78 6.78
C VAL A 144 9.06 6.03 8.09
N ILE A 145 8.10 5.18 8.46
CA ILE A 145 8.25 4.27 9.59
C ILE A 145 8.78 2.95 9.05
N SER A 146 10.01 2.63 9.40
CA SER A 146 10.69 1.41 8.99
C SER A 146 10.68 0.33 10.06
N THR A 147 10.60 -0.92 9.61
CA THR A 147 10.43 -2.11 10.47
C THR A 147 11.55 -3.11 10.24
N GLY A 148 11.92 -3.85 11.28
CA GLY A 148 13.00 -4.84 11.24
C GLY A 148 14.39 -4.22 11.32
N GLU A 149 15.40 -5.05 11.61
CA GLU A 149 16.72 -4.56 12.05
C GLU A 149 17.41 -3.62 11.06
N ARG A 150 17.37 -3.89 9.75
CA ARG A 150 17.85 -2.98 8.68
C ARG A 150 17.19 -3.28 7.33
N ASP A 151 16.25 -2.45 6.92
CA ASP A 151 15.72 -2.49 5.55
C ASP A 151 16.34 -1.37 4.70
N ALA A 152 17.46 -1.70 4.04
CA ALA A 152 18.21 -0.79 3.17
C ALA A 152 17.35 -0.18 2.04
N CYS A 153 16.21 -0.77 1.72
CA CYS A 153 15.28 -0.20 0.75
C CYS A 153 14.41 0.90 1.35
N GLN A 154 13.92 0.73 2.58
CA GLN A 154 13.12 1.75 3.26
C GLN A 154 13.98 2.97 3.63
N GLU A 155 15.25 2.74 3.99
CA GLU A 155 16.23 3.81 4.20
C GLU A 155 16.52 4.60 2.91
N ARG A 156 16.69 3.90 1.78
CA ARG A 156 16.86 4.56 0.48
C ARG A 156 15.61 5.33 0.09
N LEU A 157 14.43 4.75 0.30
CA LEU A 157 13.17 5.45 0.07
C LEU A 157 13.07 6.74 0.87
N ALA A 158 13.42 6.71 2.15
CA ALA A 158 13.42 7.91 2.99
C ALA A 158 14.38 8.97 2.45
N ARG A 159 15.59 8.57 2.01
CA ARG A 159 16.53 9.50 1.36
C ARG A 159 15.98 10.07 0.05
N ASP A 160 15.43 9.23 -0.82
CA ASP A 160 14.89 9.63 -2.13
C ASP A 160 13.69 10.58 -1.98
N LEU A 161 12.95 10.48 -0.88
CA LEU A 161 11.81 11.34 -0.56
C LEU A 161 12.16 12.52 0.36
N ALA A 162 13.43 12.67 0.77
CA ALA A 162 13.84 13.61 1.81
C ALA A 162 12.97 13.51 3.08
N ALA A 163 12.59 12.28 3.44
CA ALA A 163 11.67 11.97 4.53
C ALA A 163 12.39 11.82 5.87
N GLU A 164 11.67 12.11 6.95
CA GLU A 164 12.05 11.69 8.30
C GLU A 164 11.94 10.16 8.41
N LEU A 165 12.97 9.50 8.94
CA LEU A 165 13.01 8.04 9.09
C LEU A 165 12.88 7.64 10.57
N VAL A 166 11.72 7.07 10.92
CA VAL A 166 11.49 6.42 12.21
C VAL A 166 11.83 4.94 12.08
N ARG A 167 12.60 4.38 13.03
CA ARG A 167 13.06 2.98 12.98
C ARG A 167 12.46 2.17 14.12
N LEU A 168 11.80 1.06 13.77
CA LEU A 168 11.22 0.10 14.71
C LEU A 168 11.88 -1.28 14.49
N PRO A 169 13.11 -1.50 15.00
CA PRO A 169 13.91 -2.68 14.65
C PRO A 169 13.34 -4.00 15.18
N ALA A 170 12.64 -3.96 16.32
CA ALA A 170 12.02 -5.13 16.95
C ALA A 170 10.57 -5.38 16.49
N VAL A 171 10.03 -4.52 15.61
CA VAL A 171 8.64 -4.60 15.14
C VAL A 171 8.60 -5.27 13.78
N GLY A 172 7.67 -6.20 13.63
CA GLY A 172 7.35 -6.87 12.38
C GLY A 172 6.65 -5.94 11.39
N ARG A 173 6.12 -6.52 10.31
CA ARG A 173 5.40 -5.72 9.31
C ARG A 173 4.02 -5.25 9.78
N GLN A 174 3.51 -5.74 10.91
CA GLN A 174 2.19 -5.39 11.42
C GLN A 174 2.25 -4.22 12.41
N VAL A 175 2.94 -3.13 12.04
CA VAL A 175 3.04 -1.90 12.86
C VAL A 175 1.68 -1.42 13.40
N PRO A 176 0.56 -1.44 12.64
CA PRO A 176 -0.73 -1.01 13.19
C PRO A 176 -1.23 -1.85 14.38
N LEU A 177 -0.72 -3.07 14.55
CA LEU A 177 -1.06 -3.97 15.65
C LEU A 177 0.02 -3.97 16.74
N GLU A 178 1.29 -3.90 16.35
CA GLU A 178 2.43 -4.07 17.24
C GLU A 178 2.92 -2.75 17.86
N ALA A 179 2.82 -1.64 17.14
CA ALA A 179 3.31 -0.31 17.56
C ALA A 179 2.45 0.83 16.96
N PRO A 180 1.12 0.86 17.23
CA PRO A 180 0.22 1.90 16.69
C PRO A 180 0.61 3.31 17.13
N GLU A 181 1.21 3.49 18.31
CA GLU A 181 1.68 4.76 18.85
C GLU A 181 2.67 5.45 17.91
N ALA A 182 3.57 4.71 17.26
CA ALA A 182 4.52 5.27 16.30
C ALA A 182 3.82 5.92 15.10
N ILE A 183 2.65 5.39 14.71
CA ILE A 183 1.83 5.97 13.63
C ILE A 183 1.15 7.24 14.12
N VAL A 184 0.60 7.23 15.35
CA VAL A 184 -0.07 8.40 15.95
C VAL A 184 0.91 9.55 16.13
N ASP A 185 2.11 9.27 16.62
CA ASP A 185 3.17 10.27 16.81
C ASP A 185 3.60 10.87 15.48
N ALA A 186 3.81 10.03 14.45
CA ALA A 186 4.16 10.48 13.11
C ALA A 186 3.06 11.36 12.49
N VAL A 187 1.78 10.99 12.66
CA VAL A 187 0.65 11.81 12.18
C VAL A 187 0.58 13.15 12.93
N SER A 188 0.82 13.14 14.24
CA SER A 188 0.77 14.36 15.06
C SER A 188 1.94 15.32 14.78
N ALA A 189 3.04 14.81 14.21
CA ALA A 189 4.18 15.60 13.77
C ALA A 189 3.95 16.29 12.42
N VAL A 190 3.02 15.80 11.60
CA VAL A 190 2.58 16.46 10.36
C VAL A 190 1.70 17.65 10.74
N ARG A 191 2.29 18.85 10.73
CA ARG A 191 1.60 20.13 10.99
C ARG A 191 1.26 20.85 9.70
#